data_AF-A0A7S7LWK0-F1
#
_entry.id   AF-A0A7S7LWK0-F1
#
_cell.length_a   1.000
_cell.length_b   1.000
_cell.length_c   1.000
_cell.angle_alpha   90.00
_cell.angle_beta   90.00
_cell.angle_gamma   90.00
#
_symmetry.space_group_name_H-M   'P 1'
#
loop_
_entity.id
_entity.type
_entity.pdbx_description
1 polymer ?
#
loop_
_entity_poly.entity_id
_entity_poly.type
_entity_poly.pdbx_seq_one_letter_code
_entity_poly.pdbx_strand_id
1 'polypeptide(L)'
;MSAIIDRYIINNVEYDRRVKLTVEDKKEIKTVYKEGIFSQRELAEIYNVSRRSIQFAISTDKLKANKQRRAERGGSKQYYNKEQNSQTQREHRKYKKELLACGIELTRVA
;
A
#
# COMPACT_ATOMS: atom_id res chain seq x y z
N MET A 1 5.92 0.76 -26.32
CA MET A 1 5.88 -0.30 -25.27
C MET A 1 5.56 0.18 -23.84
N SER A 2 5.78 1.44 -23.44
CA SER A 2 5.55 1.87 -22.04
C SER A 2 4.07 1.98 -21.62
N ALA A 3 3.16 2.38 -22.52
CA ALA A 3 1.72 2.52 -22.21
C ALA A 3 0.95 1.18 -22.12
N ILE A 4 1.58 0.07 -22.54
CA ILE A 4 0.98 -1.27 -22.46
C ILE A 4 1.14 -1.83 -21.04
N ILE A 5 2.32 -1.67 -20.42
CA ILE A 5 2.63 -2.20 -19.08
C ILE A 5 1.74 -1.58 -17.98
N ASP A 6 1.22 -0.38 -18.19
CA ASP A 6 0.36 0.32 -17.24
C ASP A 6 -0.99 -0.39 -17.06
N ARG A 7 -1.44 -1.13 -18.07
CA ARG A 7 -2.65 -1.95 -18.02
C ARG A 7 -2.47 -3.28 -17.29
N TYR A 8 -1.27 -3.60 -16.84
CA TYR A 8 -0.98 -4.85 -16.14
C TYR A 8 -0.92 -4.62 -14.62
N ILE A 9 -1.54 -5.52 -13.84
CA ILE A 9 -1.51 -5.54 -12.38
C ILE A 9 -0.57 -6.64 -11.90
N ILE A 10 0.16 -6.33 -10.82
CA ILE A 10 0.94 -7.30 -10.06
C ILE A 10 -0.04 -8.02 -9.13
N ASN A 11 -0.28 -9.32 -9.36
CA ASN A 11 -1.22 -10.10 -8.54
C ASN A 11 -0.58 -10.68 -7.29
N ASN A 12 0.70 -11.03 -7.38
CA ASN A 12 1.42 -11.61 -6.27
C ASN A 12 1.76 -10.52 -5.24
N VAL A 13 1.25 -10.70 -4.03
CA VAL A 13 1.39 -9.76 -2.90
C VAL A 13 2.85 -9.55 -2.53
N GLU A 14 3.71 -10.57 -2.66
CA GLU A 14 5.14 -10.50 -2.34
C GLU A 14 5.88 -9.51 -3.24
N TYR A 15 5.48 -9.42 -4.51
CA TYR A 15 6.06 -8.49 -5.48
C TYR A 15 5.30 -7.16 -5.55
N ASP A 16 4.17 -7.01 -4.86
CA ASP A 16 3.43 -5.73 -4.86
C ASP A 16 3.97 -4.76 -3.80
N ARG A 17 4.95 -3.94 -4.21
CA ARG A 17 5.56 -2.87 -3.40
C ARG A 17 4.57 -1.83 -2.85
N ARG A 18 3.31 -1.83 -3.27
CA ARG A 18 2.25 -0.94 -2.74
C ARG A 18 1.69 -1.47 -1.42
N VAL A 19 1.77 -2.78 -1.17
CA VAL A 19 1.24 -3.44 0.03
C VAL A 19 2.33 -3.46 1.10
N LYS A 20 2.12 -2.69 2.17
CA LYS A 20 3.07 -2.61 3.30
C LYS A 20 2.79 -3.59 4.44
N LEU A 21 1.56 -4.13 4.49
CA LEU A 21 1.10 -5.06 5.50
C LEU A 21 0.24 -6.11 4.80
N THR A 22 0.65 -7.37 4.94
CA THR A 22 -0.09 -8.53 4.44
C THR A 22 -1.42 -8.71 5.19
N VAL A 23 -2.21 -9.70 4.81
CA VAL A 23 -3.46 -10.00 5.52
C VAL A 23 -3.12 -10.64 6.88
N GLU A 24 -2.05 -11.43 6.90
CA GLU A 24 -1.48 -12.13 8.03
C GLU A 24 -0.94 -11.14 9.05
N ASP A 25 -0.13 -10.16 8.61
CA ASP A 25 0.42 -9.11 9.49
C ASP A 25 -0.70 -8.34 10.19
N LYS A 26 -1.79 -8.02 9.46
CA LYS A 26 -2.93 -7.28 10.04
C LYS A 26 -3.66 -8.10 11.09
N LYS A 27 -3.75 -9.42 10.93
CA LYS A 27 -4.34 -10.32 11.93
C LYS A 27 -3.46 -10.38 13.16
N GLU A 28 -2.15 -10.57 12.97
CA GLU A 28 -1.17 -10.61 14.06
C GLU A 28 -1.17 -9.32 14.86
N ILE A 29 -1.04 -8.16 14.21
CA ILE A 29 -1.13 -6.83 14.82
C ILE A 29 -2.38 -6.69 15.68
N LYS A 30 -3.53 -7.18 15.20
CA LYS A 30 -4.81 -7.08 15.92
C LYS A 30 -4.83 -7.98 17.17
N THR A 31 -4.30 -9.19 17.07
CA THR A 31 -4.20 -10.15 18.19
C THR A 31 -3.27 -9.63 19.26
N VAL A 32 -2.04 -9.29 18.88
CA VAL A 32 -0.98 -8.82 19.78
C VAL A 32 -1.36 -7.51 20.49
N TYR A 33 -2.02 -6.59 19.77
CA TYR A 33 -2.55 -5.37 20.38
C TYR A 33 -3.70 -5.66 21.37
N LYS A 34 -4.56 -6.63 21.08
CA LYS A 34 -5.66 -7.02 21.98
C LYS A 34 -5.14 -7.67 23.26
N GLU A 35 -4.04 -8.41 23.17
CA GLU A 35 -3.34 -9.03 24.30
C GLU A 35 -2.55 -8.01 25.13
N GLY A 36 -2.38 -6.78 24.65
CA GLY A 36 -1.70 -5.70 25.37
C GLY A 36 -0.18 -5.84 25.40
N ILE A 37 0.40 -6.71 24.56
CA ILE A 37 1.84 -6.99 24.53
C ILE A 37 2.61 -5.78 24.00
N PHE A 38 2.14 -5.17 22.91
CA PHE A 38 2.77 -4.01 22.29
C PHE A 38 1.78 -2.87 22.08
N SER A 39 2.26 -1.66 22.26
CA SER A 39 1.57 -0.43 21.89
C SER A 39 1.53 -0.24 20.36
N GLN A 40 0.65 0.65 19.89
CA GLN A 40 0.57 1.01 18.47
C GLN A 40 1.86 1.65 17.93
N ARG A 41 2.72 2.20 18.81
CA ARG A 41 4.00 2.81 18.40
C ARG A 41 5.06 1.74 18.19
N GLU A 42 5.18 0.81 19.13
CA GLU A 42 6.11 -0.32 19.00
C GLU A 42 5.77 -1.18 17.77
N LEU A 43 4.48 -1.46 17.54
CA LEU A 43 4.04 -2.15 16.32
C LEU A 43 4.37 -1.36 15.04
N ALA A 44 4.35 -0.03 15.09
CA ALA A 44 4.71 0.79 13.93
C ALA A 44 6.21 0.69 13.61
N GLU A 45 7.05 0.61 14.64
CA GLU A 45 8.50 0.45 14.52
C GLU A 45 8.86 -0.96 14.03
N ILE A 46 8.26 -2.01 14.61
CA ILE A 46 8.48 -3.42 14.23
C ILE A 46 8.18 -3.65 12.75
N TYR A 47 7.02 -3.19 12.28
CA TYR A 47 6.61 -3.38 10.88
C TYR A 47 7.09 -2.25 9.95
N ASN A 48 7.89 -1.29 10.45
CA ASN A 48 8.37 -0.13 9.71
C ASN A 48 7.27 0.63 8.91
N VAL A 49 6.14 0.87 9.57
CA VAL A 49 4.99 1.57 9.00
C VAL A 49 4.58 2.75 9.86
N SER A 50 3.73 3.63 9.32
CA SER A 50 3.18 4.70 10.15
C SER A 50 2.25 4.15 11.23
N ARG A 51 2.23 4.77 12.41
CA ARG A 51 1.25 4.48 13.47
C ARG A 51 -0.20 4.51 12.95
N ARG A 52 -0.51 5.39 12.00
CA ARG A 52 -1.84 5.48 11.41
C ARG A 52 -2.21 4.23 10.62
N SER A 53 -1.24 3.58 9.95
CA SER A 53 -1.42 2.30 9.28
C SER A 53 -1.81 1.19 10.28
N ILE A 54 -1.10 1.12 11.42
CA ILE A 54 -1.43 0.19 12.51
C ILE A 54 -2.85 0.43 13.04
N GLN A 55 -3.21 1.69 13.26
CA GLN A 55 -4.56 2.03 13.72
C GLN A 55 -5.65 1.58 12.75
N PHE A 56 -5.40 1.67 11.44
CA PHE A 56 -6.31 1.17 10.41
C PHE A 56 -6.36 -0.36 10.34
N ALA A 57 -5.26 -1.05 10.66
CA ALA A 57 -5.25 -2.51 10.77
C ALA A 57 -6.10 -2.98 11.97
N ILE A 58 -5.98 -2.31 13.12
CA ILE A 58 -6.72 -2.66 14.34
C ILE A 58 -8.21 -2.33 14.21
N SER A 59 -8.55 -1.14 13.70
CA SER A 59 -9.93 -0.65 13.60
C SER A 59 -10.29 -0.25 12.17
N THR A 60 -11.06 -1.11 11.53
CA THR A 60 -11.56 -0.89 10.16
C THR A 60 -12.56 0.27 10.09
N ASP A 61 -13.29 0.56 11.16
CA ASP A 61 -14.24 1.68 11.20
C ASP A 61 -13.52 3.04 11.10
N LYS A 62 -12.35 3.17 11.71
CA LYS A 62 -11.51 4.38 11.54
C LYS A 62 -11.03 4.55 10.11
N LEU A 63 -10.75 3.45 9.41
CA LEU A 63 -10.41 3.47 7.99
C LEU A 63 -11.62 3.91 7.14
N LYS A 64 -12.80 3.34 7.40
CA LYS A 64 -14.05 3.72 6.72
C LYS A 64 -14.37 5.20 6.91
N ALA A 65 -14.37 5.69 8.15
CA ALA A 65 -14.61 7.10 8.47
C ALA A 65 -13.57 8.02 7.82
N ASN A 66 -12.30 7.61 7.73
CA ASN A 66 -11.28 8.41 7.04
C ASN A 66 -11.51 8.49 5.53
N LYS A 67 -11.94 7.39 4.89
CA LYS A 67 -12.32 7.38 3.47
C LYS A 67 -13.53 8.29 3.21
N GLN A 68 -14.54 8.23 4.07
CA GLN A 68 -15.74 9.05 3.98
C GLN A 68 -15.40 10.56 4.06
N ARG A 69 -14.66 10.97 5.09
CA ARG A 69 -14.20 12.38 5.22
C ARG A 69 -13.36 12.85 4.04
N ARG A 70 -12.59 11.95 3.42
CA ARG A 70 -11.82 12.27 2.21
C ARG A 70 -12.72 12.51 1.00
N ALA A 71 -13.81 11.74 0.87
CA ALA A 71 -14.81 11.95 -0.17
C ALA A 71 -15.54 13.28 0.01
N GLU A 72 -15.94 13.61 1.24
CA GLU A 72 -16.65 14.86 1.58
C GLU A 72 -15.79 16.11 1.35
N ARG A 73 -14.55 16.12 1.85
CA ARG A 73 -13.67 17.31 1.76
C ARG A 73 -13.04 17.52 0.38
N GLY A 74 -13.03 16.49 -0.46
CA GLY A 74 -12.25 16.43 -1.69
C GLY A 74 -10.75 16.15 -1.48
N GLY A 75 -10.05 15.81 -2.57
CA GLY A 75 -8.60 15.62 -2.56
C GLY A 75 -7.87 16.95 -2.67
N SER A 76 -6.85 17.20 -1.84
CA SER A 76 -5.92 18.32 -2.01
C SER A 76 -4.69 17.90 -2.80
N LYS A 77 -4.22 18.77 -3.69
CA LYS A 77 -2.93 18.65 -4.41
C LYS A 77 -1.81 19.45 -3.75
N GLN A 78 -1.99 19.94 -2.52
CA GLN A 78 -1.01 20.78 -1.82
C GLN A 78 0.40 20.18 -1.78
N TYR A 79 0.51 18.85 -1.64
CA TYR A 79 1.80 18.13 -1.62
C TYR A 79 2.14 17.46 -2.96
N TYR A 80 1.39 17.73 -4.03
CA TYR A 80 1.61 17.07 -5.31
C TYR A 80 2.80 17.70 -6.05
N ASN A 81 3.86 16.92 -6.25
CA ASN A 81 4.99 17.29 -7.10
C ASN A 81 4.96 16.47 -8.41
N LYS A 82 4.84 17.17 -9.54
CA LYS A 82 4.75 16.55 -10.88
C LYS A 82 6.01 15.76 -11.24
N GLU A 83 7.18 16.26 -10.88
CA GLU A 83 8.46 15.64 -11.23
C GLU A 83 8.66 14.34 -10.45
N GLN A 84 8.49 14.39 -9.13
CA GLN A 84 8.59 13.20 -8.26
C GLN A 84 7.58 12.12 -8.65
N ASN A 85 6.35 12.53 -8.99
CA ASN A 85 5.34 11.60 -9.50
C ASN A 85 5.78 10.97 -10.82
N SER A 86 6.33 11.76 -11.74
CA SER A 86 6.82 11.25 -13.03
C SER A 86 7.97 10.26 -12.87
N GLN A 87 8.91 10.52 -11.96
CA GLN A 87 10.01 9.62 -11.62
C GLN A 87 9.49 8.30 -11.02
N THR A 88 8.66 8.38 -9.99
CA THR A 88 8.02 7.20 -9.37
C THR A 88 7.29 6.34 -10.40
N GLN A 89 6.55 6.94 -11.33
CA GLN A 89 5.83 6.21 -12.37
C GLN A 89 6.77 5.58 -13.42
N ARG A 90 7.95 6.15 -13.68
CA ARG A 90 8.97 5.52 -14.54
C ARG A 90 9.56 4.29 -13.85
N GLU A 91 9.92 4.42 -12.58
CA GLU A 91 10.48 3.33 -11.77
C GLU A 91 9.48 2.17 -11.60
N HIS A 92 8.20 2.49 -11.35
CA HIS A 92 7.16 1.50 -11.23
C HIS A 92 6.97 0.70 -12.53
N ARG A 93 7.00 1.37 -13.69
CA ARG A 93 6.95 0.70 -15.00
C ARG A 93 8.19 -0.13 -15.29
N LYS A 94 9.38 0.34 -14.89
CA LYS A 94 10.62 -0.42 -15.01
C LYS A 94 10.53 -1.73 -14.21
N TYR A 95 10.09 -1.64 -12.97
CA TYR A 95 9.90 -2.80 -12.10
C TYR A 95 8.93 -3.83 -12.66
N LYS A 96 7.78 -3.41 -13.21
CA LYS A 96 6.85 -4.36 -13.87
C LYS A 96 7.50 -5.11 -15.03
N LYS A 97 8.37 -4.45 -15.80
CA LYS A 97 9.11 -5.10 -16.89
C LYS A 97 10.13 -6.11 -16.36
N GLU A 98 10.81 -5.76 -15.27
CA GLU A 98 11.75 -6.65 -14.59
C GLU A 98 11.02 -7.91 -14.08
N LEU A 99 9.86 -7.75 -13.45
CA LEU A 99 9.02 -8.88 -13.02
C LEU A 99 8.63 -9.78 -14.19
N LEU A 100 8.18 -9.20 -15.30
CA LEU A 100 7.82 -9.97 -16.51
C LEU A 100 9.03 -10.70 -17.11
N ALA A 101 10.20 -10.06 -17.11
CA ALA A 101 11.44 -10.67 -17.57
C ALA A 101 11.91 -11.82 -16.66
N CYS A 102 11.64 -11.73 -15.35
CA CYS A 102 11.85 -12.81 -14.39
C CYS A 102 10.78 -13.91 -14.44
N GLY A 103 9.80 -13.82 -15.35
CA GLY A 103 8.75 -14.84 -15.52
C GLY A 103 7.58 -14.72 -14.53
N ILE A 104 7.43 -13.59 -13.85
CA ILE A 104 6.32 -13.37 -12.90
C ILE A 104 5.08 -12.92 -13.68
N GLU A 105 3.96 -13.58 -13.43
CA GLU A 105 2.69 -13.31 -14.11
C GLU A 105 2.08 -11.97 -13.69
N LEU A 106 1.67 -11.19 -14.70
CA LEU A 106 0.91 -9.97 -14.53
C LEU A 106 -0.44 -10.10 -15.26
N THR A 107 -1.54 -9.72 -14.62
CA THR A 107 -2.87 -9.74 -15.26
C THR A 107 -3.12 -8.44 -15.99
N ARG A 108 -3.62 -8.54 -17.22
CA ARG A 108 -4.09 -7.39 -17.98
C ARG A 108 -5.49 -7.01 -17.48
N VAL A 109 -5.66 -5.75 -17.12
CA VAL A 109 -6.96 -5.15 -16.81
C VAL A 109 -7.65 -4.78 -18.12
N ALA A 110 -8.94 -5.09 -18.21
CA ALA A 110 -9.82 -4.75 -19.32
C ALA A 110 -10.02 -3.23 -19.44
#